data_AF-A0A919VWA5-F1
#
_entry.id   AF-A0A919VWA5-F1
#
_cell.length_a   1.000
_cell.length_b   1.000
_cell.length_c   1.000
_cell.angle_alpha   90.00
_cell.angle_beta   90.00
_cell.angle_gamma   90.00
#
_symmetry.space_group_name_H-M   'P 1'
#
loop_
_entity.id
_entity.type
_entity.pdbx_description
1 polymer ?
#
loop_
_entity_poly.entity_id
_entity_poly.type
_entity_poly.pdbx_seq_one_letter_code
_entity_poly.pdbx_strand_id
1 'polypeptide(L)'
;MGMAVLVEIHVPMTADAEWIDDVGDFMIDLEEELGLEEYDDGEEFGEVYIFFIAGASEKTLLAAASRVATRGGVPAGAFAMVTDTDAPQFGMGRRVDLPVR
;
A
#
# COMPACT_ATOMS: atom_id res chain seq x y z
N MET A 1 -12.71 17.59 -5.66
CA MET A 1 -11.30 17.16 -5.70
C MET A 1 -11.17 16.21 -6.87
N GLY A 2 -10.06 16.22 -7.61
CA GLY A 2 -9.94 15.40 -8.82
C GLY A 2 -9.74 13.92 -8.48
N MET A 3 -10.25 13.01 -9.32
CA MET A 3 -9.99 11.57 -9.21
C MET A 3 -8.48 11.31 -9.37
N ALA A 4 -7.80 10.94 -8.30
CA ALA A 4 -6.41 10.50 -8.32
C ALA A 4 -6.35 8.97 -8.20
N VAL A 5 -5.29 8.36 -8.74
CA VAL A 5 -5.05 6.93 -8.55
C VAL A 5 -4.68 6.70 -7.09
N LEU A 6 -5.35 5.74 -6.47
CA LEU A 6 -5.09 5.25 -5.13
C LEU A 6 -4.65 3.79 -5.22
N VAL A 7 -3.59 3.44 -4.49
CA VAL A 7 -3.18 2.05 -4.29
C VAL A 7 -3.31 1.70 -2.82
N GLU A 8 -4.13 0.71 -2.53
CA GLU A 8 -4.23 0.08 -1.22
C GLU A 8 -3.27 -1.11 -1.19
N ILE A 9 -2.34 -1.16 -0.23
CA ILE A 9 -1.40 -2.27 -0.05
C ILE A 9 -1.94 -3.15 1.07
N HIS A 10 -2.48 -4.31 0.71
CA HIS A 10 -3.05 -5.27 1.65
C HIS A 10 -1.98 -6.29 2.02
N VAL A 11 -1.60 -6.31 3.29
CA VAL A 11 -0.58 -7.23 3.83
C VAL A 11 -1.25 -8.17 4.84
N PRO A 12 -1.08 -9.50 4.72
CA PRO A 12 -1.65 -10.44 5.69
C PRO A 12 -1.21 -10.15 7.11
N MET A 13 -2.16 -10.15 8.05
CA MET A 13 -1.85 -10.01 9.46
C MET A 13 -1.12 -11.25 9.99
N THR A 14 -0.10 -11.00 10.81
CA THR A 14 0.60 -12.03 11.57
C THR A 14 0.43 -11.77 13.06
N ALA A 15 0.77 -12.75 13.90
CA ALA A 15 0.74 -12.56 15.36
C ALA A 15 1.72 -11.48 15.84
N ASP A 16 2.76 -11.23 15.04
CA ASP A 16 3.71 -10.14 15.20
C ASP A 16 3.26 -8.95 14.34
N ALA A 17 3.25 -7.77 14.94
CA ALA A 17 2.85 -6.50 14.33
C ALA A 17 4.00 -5.49 14.24
N GLU A 18 5.23 -5.84 14.65
CA GLU A 18 6.40 -4.95 14.60
C GLU A 18 6.73 -4.47 13.17
N TRP A 19 6.32 -5.25 12.16
CA TRP A 19 6.50 -4.90 10.75
C TRP A 19 5.64 -3.69 10.31
N ILE A 20 4.55 -3.37 11.01
CA ILE A 20 3.65 -2.26 10.63
C ILE A 20 4.37 -0.93 10.83
N ASP A 21 4.98 -0.73 12.01
CA ASP A 21 5.73 0.48 12.33
C ASP A 21 6.94 0.63 11.38
N ASP A 22 7.66 -0.46 11.09
CA ASP A 22 8.80 -0.46 10.17
C ASP A 22 8.39 -0.14 8.71
N VAL A 23 7.21 -0.59 8.28
CA VAL A 23 6.64 -0.19 6.98
C VAL A 23 6.22 1.27 7.00
N GLY A 24 5.61 1.77 8.08
CA GLY A 24 5.25 3.18 8.23
C GLY A 24 6.48 4.10 8.10
N ASP A 25 7.56 3.79 8.82
CA ASP A 25 8.82 4.53 8.69
C ASP A 25 9.37 4.47 7.25
N PHE A 26 9.29 3.30 6.61
CA PHE A 26 9.75 3.14 5.23
C PHE A 26 8.91 3.90 4.21
N MET A 27 7.62 4.10 4.48
CA MET A 27 6.73 4.84 3.61
C MET A 27 7.16 6.31 3.50
N ILE A 28 7.59 6.91 4.62
CA ILE A 28 8.18 8.26 4.64
C ILE A 28 9.39 8.35 3.70
N ASP A 29 10.30 7.36 3.73
CA ASP A 29 11.44 7.32 2.81
C ASP A 29 10.99 7.24 1.34
N LEU A 30 9.94 6.47 1.05
CA LEU A 30 9.40 6.30 -0.30
C LEU A 30 8.69 7.56 -0.81
N GLU A 31 8.02 8.32 0.06
CA GLU A 31 7.45 9.62 -0.27
C GLU A 31 8.53 10.58 -0.76
N GLU A 32 9.62 10.69 -0.01
CA GLU A 32 10.75 11.56 -0.37
C GLU A 32 11.46 11.09 -1.65
N GLU A 33 11.64 9.78 -1.85
CA GLU A 33 12.34 9.23 -3.02
C GLU A 33 11.49 9.30 -4.30
N LEU A 34 10.21 8.91 -4.22
CA LEU A 34 9.36 8.64 -5.38
C LEU A 34 8.31 9.72 -5.62
N GLY A 35 8.14 10.66 -4.69
CA GLY A 35 7.11 11.71 -4.75
C GLY A 35 5.69 11.15 -4.70
N LEU A 36 5.50 10.04 -3.98
CA LEU A 36 4.18 9.55 -3.59
C LEU A 36 3.77 10.19 -2.26
N GLU A 37 2.52 10.01 -1.87
CA GLU A 37 1.96 10.52 -0.62
C GLU A 37 1.16 9.42 0.06
N GLU A 38 1.28 9.26 1.38
CA GLU A 38 0.33 8.55 2.21
C GLU A 38 -1.02 9.26 2.13
N TYR A 39 -2.03 8.51 1.69
CA TYR A 39 -3.36 9.07 1.42
C TYR A 39 -4.24 9.09 2.68
N ASP A 40 -4.12 8.06 3.51
CA ASP A 40 -4.86 7.89 4.75
C ASP A 40 -4.06 7.03 5.73
N ASP A 41 -4.38 7.13 7.02
CA ASP A 41 -3.73 6.33 8.06
C ASP A 41 -3.95 4.84 7.79
N GLY A 42 -2.89 4.03 7.94
CA GLY A 42 -3.01 2.58 7.80
C GLY A 42 -3.96 1.95 8.82
N GLU A 43 -4.77 0.97 8.39
CA GLU A 43 -5.74 0.31 9.26
C GLU A 43 -5.87 -1.20 9.04
N GLU A 44 -6.33 -1.90 10.09
CA GLU A 44 -6.66 -3.32 10.03
C GLU A 44 -8.02 -3.53 9.35
N PHE A 45 -8.06 -4.39 8.34
CA PHE A 45 -9.26 -4.75 7.61
C PHE A 45 -9.41 -6.27 7.50
N GLY A 46 -10.08 -6.86 8.48
CA GLY A 46 -10.30 -8.32 8.51
C GLY A 46 -9.01 -9.08 8.84
N GLU A 47 -8.43 -9.79 7.87
CA GLU A 47 -7.20 -10.58 8.05
C GLU A 47 -5.97 -9.90 7.43
N VAL A 48 -6.09 -8.63 7.02
CA VAL A 48 -5.01 -7.84 6.44
C VAL A 48 -4.89 -6.50 7.16
N TYR A 49 -3.72 -5.89 7.04
CA TYR A 49 -3.51 -4.48 7.34
C TYR A 49 -3.29 -3.75 6.00
N ILE A 50 -3.88 -2.57 5.87
CA ILE A 50 -3.92 -1.79 4.63
C ILE A 50 -3.10 -0.52 4.80
N PHE A 51 -2.22 -0.22 3.83
CA PHE A 51 -1.60 1.10 3.66
C PHE A 51 -2.13 1.77 2.40
N PHE A 52 -2.23 3.10 2.41
CA PHE A 52 -2.84 3.86 1.32
C PHE A 52 -1.83 4.82 0.69
N ILE A 53 -1.54 4.66 -0.61
CA ILE A 53 -0.63 5.56 -1.34
C ILE A 53 -1.27 6.17 -2.58
N ALA A 54 -1.01 7.46 -2.78
CA ALA A 54 -1.49 8.24 -3.92
C ALA A 54 -0.42 9.26 -4.37
N GLY A 55 -0.84 10.29 -5.13
CA GLY A 55 0.03 11.41 -5.53
C GLY A 55 0.94 11.13 -6.73
N ALA A 56 1.20 9.88 -7.06
CA ALA A 56 2.07 9.48 -8.19
C ALA A 56 1.34 8.67 -9.28
N SER A 57 2.07 8.35 -10.35
CA SER A 57 1.54 7.48 -11.40
C SER A 57 1.30 6.06 -10.87
N GLU A 58 0.29 5.37 -11.38
CA GLU A 58 -0.01 3.97 -11.00
C GLU A 58 1.23 3.07 -11.04
N LYS A 59 2.08 3.23 -12.07
CA LYS A 59 3.34 2.49 -12.19
C LYS A 59 4.30 2.75 -11.03
N THR A 60 4.42 4.01 -10.61
CA THR A 60 5.27 4.41 -9.48
C THR A 60 4.71 3.86 -8.17
N LEU A 61 3.40 3.98 -7.96
CA LEU A 61 2.73 3.46 -6.77
C LEU A 61 2.85 1.93 -6.67
N LEU A 62 2.66 1.19 -7.76
CA LEU A 62 2.84 -0.26 -7.76
C LEU A 62 4.30 -0.69 -7.55
N ALA A 63 5.27 0.11 -8.01
CA ALA A 63 6.68 -0.13 -7.72
C ALA A 63 6.98 0.09 -6.23
N ALA A 64 6.45 1.15 -5.62
CA ALA A 64 6.54 1.40 -4.19
C ALA A 64 5.90 0.26 -3.37
N ALA A 65 4.66 -0.12 -3.72
CA ALA A 65 3.96 -1.24 -3.10
C ALA A 65 4.74 -2.56 -3.18
N SER A 66 5.43 -2.81 -4.29
CA SER A 66 6.29 -3.98 -4.44
C SER A 66 7.52 -3.95 -3.54
N ARG A 67 8.10 -2.77 -3.30
CA ARG A 67 9.19 -2.59 -2.34
C ARG A 67 8.72 -2.86 -0.91
N VAL A 68 7.54 -2.37 -0.53
CA VAL A 68 6.91 -2.69 0.77
C VAL A 68 6.70 -4.20 0.90
N ALA A 69 6.05 -4.84 -0.08
CA ALA A 69 5.77 -6.27 -0.07
C ALA A 69 7.02 -7.18 -0.04
N THR A 70 8.19 -6.65 -0.39
CA THR A 70 9.47 -7.38 -0.40
C THR A 70 10.42 -6.95 0.71
N ARG A 71 9.99 -6.04 1.59
CA ARG A 71 10.76 -5.59 2.74
C ARG A 71 10.91 -6.74 3.75
N GLY A 72 12.07 -6.79 4.41
CA GLY A 72 12.32 -7.78 5.44
C GLY A 72 11.34 -7.63 6.61
N GLY A 73 10.79 -8.73 7.11
CA GLY A 73 9.78 -8.71 8.18
C GLY A 73 8.34 -8.59 7.69
N VAL A 74 8.11 -8.09 6.48
CA VAL A 74 6.76 -8.00 5.91
C VAL A 74 6.22 -9.39 5.55
N PRO A 75 4.99 -9.75 5.99
CA PRO A 75 4.36 -11.02 5.67
C PRO A 75 4.20 -11.26 4.16
N ALA A 76 4.49 -12.50 3.75
CA ALA A 76 4.27 -12.92 2.37
C ALA A 76 2.77 -12.99 2.02
N GLY A 77 2.44 -12.77 0.75
CA GLY A 77 1.06 -12.79 0.26
C GLY A 77 0.41 -11.41 0.13
N ALA A 78 1.20 -10.34 0.24
CA ALA A 78 0.73 -8.99 0.00
C ALA A 78 0.22 -8.79 -1.44
N PHE A 79 -0.80 -7.95 -1.58
CA PHE A 79 -1.38 -7.57 -2.87
C PHE A 79 -1.79 -6.11 -2.84
N ALA A 80 -1.82 -5.49 -4.03
CA ALA A 80 -2.33 -4.15 -4.21
C ALA A 80 -3.76 -4.17 -4.75
N MET A 81 -4.59 -3.25 -4.29
CA MET A 81 -5.83 -2.87 -4.96
C MET A 81 -5.64 -1.50 -5.59
N VAL A 82 -5.75 -1.42 -6.91
CA VAL A 82 -5.66 -0.17 -7.67
C VAL A 82 -7.06 0.37 -7.89
N THR A 83 -7.32 1.55 -7.36
CA THR A 83 -8.60 2.23 -7.38
C THR A 83 -8.39 3.74 -7.54
N ASP A 84 -9.41 4.52 -7.22
CA ASP A 84 -9.35 5.98 -7.13
C ASP A 84 -9.78 6.49 -5.75
N THR A 85 -9.48 7.76 -5.49
CA THR A 85 -9.77 8.44 -4.21
C THR A 85 -11.25 8.67 -3.92
N ASP A 86 -12.16 8.42 -4.88
CA ASP A 86 -13.62 8.52 -4.69
C ASP A 86 -14.26 7.14 -4.39
N ALA A 87 -13.45 6.08 -4.30
CA ALA A 87 -13.94 4.73 -4.03
C ALA A 87 -14.71 4.67 -2.69
N PRO A 88 -15.96 4.18 -2.69
CA PRO A 88 -16.83 4.23 -1.51
C PRO A 88 -16.49 3.20 -0.42
N GLN A 89 -15.63 2.23 -0.71
CA GLN A 89 -15.19 1.20 0.23
C GLN A 89 -13.81 0.67 -0.16
N PHE A 90 -13.08 0.14 0.82
CA PHE A 90 -11.80 -0.55 0.59
C PHE A 90 -11.95 -1.83 -0.22
N GLY A 91 -10.87 -2.23 -0.89
CA GLY A 91 -10.83 -3.46 -1.67
C GLY A 91 -11.59 -3.36 -2.99
N MET A 92 -11.88 -2.15 -3.46
CA MET A 92 -12.44 -1.92 -4.80
C MET A 92 -11.37 -1.87 -5.88
N GLY A 93 -11.82 -1.96 -7.13
CA GLY A 93 -10.95 -1.80 -8.29
C GLY A 93 -10.18 -3.07 -8.66
N ARG A 94 -8.97 -2.89 -9.17
CA ARG A 94 -8.17 -3.95 -9.79
C ARG A 94 -7.15 -4.51 -8.80
N ARG A 95 -7.29 -5.79 -8.48
CA ARG A 95 -6.28 -6.53 -7.71
C ARG A 95 -5.00 -6.75 -8.53
N VAL A 96 -3.85 -6.58 -7.90
CA VAL A 96 -2.52 -6.84 -8.44
C VAL A 96 -1.70 -7.59 -7.40
N ASP A 97 -1.18 -8.77 -7.75
CA ASP A 97 -0.29 -9.51 -6.86
C ASP A 97 1.07 -8.81 -6.76
N LEU A 98 1.63 -8.75 -5.55
CA LEU A 98 2.93 -8.13 -5.28
C LEU A 98 3.99 -9.20 -4.98
N PRO A 99 5.26 -8.96 -5.34
CA PRO A 99 5.75 -7.82 -6.12
C PRO A 99 5.35 -7.93 -7.60
N VAL A 100 5.16 -6.77 -8.26
CA VAL A 100 5.02 -6.73 -9.72
C VAL A 100 6.39 -6.99 -10.38
N ARG A 101 6.38 -7.72 -11.51
CA ARG A 101 7.59 -8.08 -12.28
C ARG A 101 7.95 -7.04 -13.34
#